data_AF-A0A0X3VSE4-F1
#
_entry.id   AF-A0A0X3VSE4-F1
#
_cell.length_a   1.000
_cell.length_b   1.000
_cell.length_c   1.000
_cell.angle_alpha   90.00
_cell.angle_beta   90.00
_cell.angle_gamma   90.00
#
_symmetry.space_group_name_H-M   'P 1'
#
loop_
_entity.id
_entity.type
_entity.pdbx_description
1 polymer ?
#
loop_
_entity_poly.entity_id
_entity_poly.type
_entity_poly.pdbx_seq_one_letter_code
_entity_poly.pdbx_strand_id
1 'polypeptide(L)'
;MSDALPTASRFGRRDFLTAGLGIAGGVTLWAGGLTGPATAAGAERALWREERSANGWPVTSEVHEHQVEGTEQVTVPLLAGDVATVLLFVARRINYEIATLDAGEVTGHTMDRAVSARYESNYLSGTAIAIRPVLYPAGSKDGLFPHETVVIRDILADCEGVVRWGGDEKIPKESHFQIDVGPGDERLATVARKFEQWDRTPGAGPGTINAFVSERQRAAKSLERRQRAA
;
A
#
# COMPACT_ATOMS: atom_id res chain seq x y z
N MET A 1 -66.34 -7.52 11.31
CA MET A 1 -65.40 -7.90 10.21
C MET A 1 -64.49 -6.69 10.08
N SER A 2 -63.37 -6.65 10.83
CA SER A 2 -62.03 -7.10 10.37
C SER A 2 -61.65 -6.38 9.07
N ASP A 3 -60.51 -5.69 8.92
CA ASP A 3 -59.33 -5.50 9.73
C ASP A 3 -58.43 -4.48 9.00
N ALA A 4 -57.37 -4.00 9.68
CA ALA A 4 -56.09 -3.52 9.12
C ALA A 4 -55.98 -2.17 8.35
N LEU A 5 -55.59 -1.12 9.09
CA LEU A 5 -54.28 -0.39 9.05
C LEU A 5 -53.25 -0.75 7.92
N PRO A 6 -52.21 0.07 7.59
CA PRO A 6 -51.93 1.50 7.87
C PRO A 6 -51.00 2.26 6.84
N THR A 7 -50.63 3.49 7.22
CA THR A 7 -49.38 4.30 7.00
C THR A 7 -48.81 4.56 5.59
N ALA A 8 -48.60 5.85 5.30
CA ALA A 8 -47.28 6.39 4.91
C ALA A 8 -47.26 7.93 4.90
N SER A 9 -46.93 8.57 6.03
CA SER A 9 -46.48 9.96 6.05
C SER A 9 -44.95 10.01 5.98
N ARG A 10 -44.41 10.42 4.83
CA ARG A 10 -42.97 10.65 4.63
C ARG A 10 -42.55 11.92 5.36
N PHE A 11 -41.60 11.78 6.27
CA PHE A 11 -41.04 12.85 7.08
C PHE A 11 -40.24 13.85 6.24
N GLY A 12 -40.56 15.13 6.42
CA GLY A 12 -39.83 16.27 5.90
C GLY A 12 -38.68 16.67 6.80
N ARG A 13 -37.57 17.07 6.16
CA ARG A 13 -36.41 17.73 6.76
C ARG A 13 -36.83 19.13 7.24
N ARG A 14 -36.71 19.41 8.54
CA ARG A 14 -36.56 20.76 9.12
C ARG A 14 -36.19 20.63 10.60
N ASP A 15 -35.05 21.23 10.91
CA ASP A 15 -34.76 22.04 12.09
C ASP A 15 -35.12 21.48 13.46
N PHE A 16 -34.10 21.06 14.22
CA PHE A 16 -34.11 21.26 15.67
C PHE A 16 -32.69 21.55 16.17
N LEU A 17 -32.41 22.86 16.33
CA LEU A 17 -31.44 23.36 17.29
C LEU A 17 -32.20 23.86 18.53
N THR A 18 -31.56 23.68 19.69
CA THR A 18 -31.78 24.37 20.98
C THR A 18 -32.90 23.91 21.92
N ALA A 19 -32.50 23.24 23.01
CA ALA A 19 -32.94 23.37 24.43
C ALA A 19 -32.49 22.08 25.16
N GLY A 20 -31.98 22.03 26.39
CA GLY A 20 -31.83 23.01 27.47
C GLY A 20 -31.02 22.38 28.62
N LEU A 21 -30.79 23.18 29.67
CA LEU A 21 -29.98 22.86 30.85
C LEU A 21 -30.47 21.66 31.68
N GLY A 22 -29.49 20.89 32.19
CA GLY A 22 -29.31 20.63 33.62
C GLY A 22 -30.07 19.47 34.27
N ILE A 23 -29.36 18.37 34.56
CA ILE A 23 -29.58 17.56 35.77
C ILE A 23 -28.22 17.14 36.33
N ALA A 24 -27.96 17.55 37.58
CA ALA A 24 -26.90 17.02 38.42
C ALA A 24 -27.27 15.58 38.82
N GLY A 25 -26.39 14.62 38.50
CA GLY A 25 -26.53 13.24 38.89
C GLY A 25 -25.14 12.63 39.01
N GLY A 26 -24.65 12.50 40.25
CA GLY A 26 -23.35 11.93 40.55
C GLY A 26 -23.28 10.48 40.11
N VAL A 27 -22.26 10.17 39.31
CA VAL A 27 -21.76 8.81 39.12
C VAL A 27 -20.28 8.86 39.44
N THR A 28 -19.93 8.42 40.65
CA THR A 28 -18.55 8.12 41.02
C THR A 28 -18.12 6.84 40.30
N LEU A 29 -17.47 7.00 39.13
CA LEU A 29 -16.69 5.93 38.53
C LEU A 29 -15.26 6.01 39.06
N TRP A 30 -14.94 5.11 39.98
CA TRP A 30 -13.56 4.68 40.18
C TRP A 30 -13.18 3.79 38.99
N ALA A 31 -12.34 4.31 38.10
CA ALA A 31 -11.55 3.49 37.17
C ALA A 31 -10.31 4.29 36.77
N GLY A 32 -9.15 3.75 37.14
CA GLY A 32 -7.85 4.38 36.92
C GLY A 32 -7.48 4.54 35.45
N GLY A 33 -6.43 5.33 35.25
CA GLY A 33 -5.70 5.42 33.99
C GLY A 33 -6.42 6.25 32.94
N LEU A 34 -6.21 7.56 32.99
CA LEU A 34 -6.17 8.35 31.76
C LEU A 34 -5.05 7.76 30.90
N THR A 35 -5.40 6.84 30.00
CA THR A 35 -4.55 6.55 28.85
C THR A 35 -4.51 7.83 28.04
N GLY A 36 -3.41 8.57 28.17
CA GLY A 36 -3.08 9.63 27.23
C GLY A 36 -3.17 9.09 25.80
N PRO A 37 -3.37 9.95 24.80
CA PRO A 37 -3.32 9.51 23.41
C PRO A 37 -2.03 8.72 23.22
N ALA A 38 -2.15 7.49 22.69
CA ALA A 38 -1.01 6.65 22.41
C ALA A 38 -0.12 7.43 21.43
N THR A 39 0.93 8.06 21.93
CA THR A 39 2.03 8.52 21.11
C THR A 39 2.63 7.26 20.54
N ALA A 40 2.49 7.04 19.23
CA ALA A 40 3.28 6.05 18.53
C ALA A 40 4.73 6.35 18.91
N ALA A 41 5.34 5.49 19.73
CA ALA A 41 6.74 5.61 20.08
C ALA A 41 7.50 5.58 18.76
N GLY A 42 7.98 6.75 18.32
CA GLY A 42 8.69 6.88 17.07
C GLY A 42 9.87 5.92 17.13
N ALA A 43 9.85 4.89 16.29
CA ALA A 43 10.99 4.00 16.15
C ALA A 43 12.22 4.88 15.90
N GLU A 44 13.28 4.68 16.69
CA GLU A 44 14.52 5.44 16.57
C GLU A 44 15.02 5.29 15.12
N ARG A 45 15.05 6.40 14.37
CA ARG A 45 15.49 6.39 12.97
C ARG A 45 17.00 6.40 12.95
N ALA A 46 17.59 5.38 12.34
CA ALA A 46 19.03 5.29 12.14
C ALA A 46 19.44 5.97 10.82
N LEU A 47 20.62 6.57 10.76
CA LEU A 47 21.15 7.13 9.51
C LEU A 47 21.76 6.01 8.64
N TRP A 48 21.29 5.90 7.40
CA TRP A 48 21.83 5.02 6.37
C TRP A 48 23.14 5.57 5.78
N ARG A 49 24.25 4.89 6.07
CA ARG A 49 25.61 5.33 5.67
C ARG A 49 26.18 4.58 4.47
N GLU A 50 25.51 3.52 4.02
CA GLU A 50 25.98 2.72 2.88
C GLU A 50 25.73 3.49 1.55
N GLU A 51 26.59 3.22 0.56
CA GLU A 51 26.44 3.73 -0.82
C GLU A 51 25.45 2.91 -1.64
N ARG A 52 25.07 1.74 -1.15
CA ARG A 52 24.02 0.89 -1.73
C ARG A 52 22.84 0.81 -0.78
N SER A 53 21.65 0.65 -1.31
CA SER A 53 20.44 0.32 -0.56
C SER A 53 20.44 -1.16 -0.15
N ALA A 54 19.50 -1.54 0.71
CA ALA A 54 19.38 -2.91 1.23
C ALA A 54 19.25 -3.98 0.14
N ASN A 55 18.57 -3.67 -0.96
CA ASN A 55 18.44 -4.53 -2.14
C ASN A 55 19.65 -4.48 -3.11
N GLY A 56 20.75 -3.82 -2.72
CA GLY A 56 22.00 -3.81 -3.46
C GLY A 56 22.11 -2.79 -4.58
N TRP A 57 21.10 -1.94 -4.79
CA TRP A 57 21.14 -0.88 -5.79
C TRP A 57 21.94 0.34 -5.31
N PRO A 58 22.69 1.05 -6.18
CA PRO A 58 23.37 2.28 -5.80
C PRO A 58 22.38 3.34 -5.31
N VAL A 59 22.70 4.01 -4.20
CA VAL A 59 22.02 5.24 -3.81
C VAL A 59 22.30 6.30 -4.88
N THR A 60 21.26 6.97 -5.35
CA THR A 60 21.37 7.91 -6.47
C THR A 60 20.43 9.09 -6.26
N SER A 61 20.76 10.25 -6.82
CA SER A 61 19.83 11.37 -7.00
C SER A 61 19.25 11.44 -8.42
N GLU A 62 19.68 10.54 -9.31
CA GLU A 62 19.24 10.47 -10.71
C GLU A 62 17.99 9.61 -10.83
N VAL A 63 16.84 10.25 -10.63
CA VAL A 63 15.51 9.66 -10.77
C VAL A 63 14.62 10.55 -11.64
N HIS A 64 13.53 9.98 -12.14
CA HIS A 64 12.56 10.70 -12.96
C HIS A 64 11.17 10.59 -12.34
N GLU A 65 10.34 11.61 -12.51
CA GLU A 65 8.92 11.56 -12.18
C GLU A 65 8.19 10.67 -13.20
N HIS A 66 7.44 9.70 -12.70
CA HIS A 66 6.60 8.82 -13.53
C HIS A 66 5.15 8.92 -13.10
N GLN A 67 4.24 9.01 -14.07
CA GLN A 67 2.81 9.03 -13.80
C GLN A 67 2.28 7.63 -13.50
N VAL A 68 1.46 7.49 -12.45
CA VAL A 68 0.68 6.28 -12.20
C VAL A 68 -0.52 6.28 -13.13
N GLU A 69 -0.55 5.34 -14.07
CA GLU A 69 -1.64 5.24 -15.03
C GLU A 69 -2.99 4.99 -14.33
N GLY A 70 -4.05 5.62 -14.85
CA GLY A 70 -5.39 5.50 -14.29
C GLY A 70 -5.67 6.41 -13.09
N THR A 71 -4.76 7.32 -12.77
CA THR A 71 -4.93 8.36 -11.75
C THR A 71 -4.96 9.75 -12.35
N GLU A 72 -5.62 10.68 -11.68
CA GLU A 72 -5.53 12.10 -12.00
C GLU A 72 -4.32 12.70 -11.28
N GLN A 73 -3.19 12.83 -11.99
CA GLN A 73 -2.00 13.59 -11.56
C GLN A 73 -1.19 12.96 -10.41
N VAL A 74 -1.27 11.65 -10.17
CA VAL A 74 -0.33 10.98 -9.26
C VAL A 74 0.97 10.70 -10.01
N THR A 75 2.06 11.34 -9.58
CA THR A 75 3.42 11.02 -10.03
C THR A 75 4.26 10.50 -8.87
N VAL A 76 5.28 9.71 -9.21
CA VAL A 76 6.23 9.17 -8.25
C VAL A 76 7.65 9.19 -8.82
N PRO A 77 8.64 9.73 -8.08
CA PRO A 77 10.03 9.72 -8.52
C PRO A 77 10.63 8.33 -8.35
N LEU A 78 11.12 7.74 -9.45
CA LEU A 78 11.71 6.40 -9.47
C LEU A 78 12.93 6.33 -10.40
N LEU A 79 13.77 5.32 -10.16
CA LEU A 79 14.77 4.92 -11.13
C LEU A 79 14.07 4.48 -12.42
N ALA A 80 14.50 5.02 -13.56
CA ALA A 80 13.89 4.75 -14.85
C ALA A 80 14.11 3.31 -15.34
N GLY A 81 13.45 2.96 -16.46
CA GLY A 81 13.54 1.65 -17.08
C GLY A 81 12.73 0.59 -16.34
N ASP A 82 13.24 -0.63 -16.30
CA ASP A 82 12.50 -1.80 -15.78
C ASP A 82 12.01 -1.63 -14.33
N VAL A 83 12.75 -0.87 -13.50
CA VAL A 83 12.35 -0.55 -12.13
C VAL A 83 11.04 0.24 -12.11
N ALA A 84 10.98 1.35 -12.86
CA ALA A 84 9.78 2.16 -12.98
C ALA A 84 8.62 1.33 -13.56
N THR A 85 8.85 0.58 -14.64
CA THR A 85 7.82 -0.27 -15.28
C THR A 85 7.18 -1.23 -14.27
N VAL A 86 7.98 -1.93 -13.47
CA VAL A 86 7.47 -2.92 -12.51
C VAL A 86 6.77 -2.26 -11.31
N LEU A 87 7.32 -1.19 -10.74
CA LEU A 87 6.70 -0.54 -9.59
C LEU A 87 5.43 0.24 -9.97
N LEU A 88 5.37 0.81 -11.17
CA LEU A 88 4.15 1.46 -11.69
C LEU A 88 3.05 0.43 -11.97
N PHE A 89 3.40 -0.79 -12.43
CA PHE A 89 2.42 -1.88 -12.53
C PHE A 89 1.78 -2.18 -11.17
N VAL A 90 2.56 -2.26 -10.10
CA VAL A 90 2.05 -2.47 -8.74
C VAL A 90 1.09 -1.35 -8.33
N ALA A 91 1.49 -0.09 -8.50
CA ALA A 91 0.65 1.06 -8.15
C ALA A 91 -0.66 1.09 -8.95
N ARG A 92 -0.60 0.83 -10.26
CA ARG A 92 -1.76 0.79 -11.16
C ARG A 92 -2.75 -0.32 -10.78
N ARG A 93 -2.26 -1.52 -10.44
CA ARG A 93 -3.11 -2.62 -9.95
C ARG A 93 -3.85 -2.25 -8.67
N ILE A 94 -3.15 -1.62 -7.72
CA ILE A 94 -3.76 -1.17 -6.46
C ILE A 94 -4.83 -0.10 -6.73
N ASN A 95 -4.53 0.87 -7.61
CA ASN A 95 -5.47 1.90 -8.03
C ASN A 95 -6.77 1.33 -8.61
N TYR A 96 -6.69 0.28 -9.43
CA TYR A 96 -7.86 -0.30 -10.10
C TYR A 96 -8.61 -1.32 -9.25
N GLU A 97 -7.91 -2.09 -8.41
CA GLU A 97 -8.49 -3.30 -7.82
C GLU A 97 -8.68 -3.24 -6.31
N ILE A 98 -8.11 -2.23 -5.66
CA ILE A 98 -8.27 -1.98 -4.23
C ILE A 98 -8.98 -0.66 -4.00
N ALA A 99 -8.33 0.45 -4.38
CA ALA A 99 -8.89 1.78 -4.19
C ALA A 99 -8.14 2.80 -5.05
N THR A 100 -8.90 3.74 -5.63
CA THR A 100 -8.36 4.87 -6.40
C THR A 100 -7.30 5.62 -5.59
N LEU A 101 -6.18 5.97 -6.23
CA LEU A 101 -5.09 6.70 -5.62
C LEU A 101 -5.17 8.20 -5.94
N ASP A 102 -5.07 9.02 -4.90
CA ASP A 102 -5.04 10.48 -5.00
C ASP A 102 -3.61 11.04 -4.90
N ALA A 103 -3.47 12.33 -5.24
CA ALA A 103 -2.20 13.04 -5.13
C ALA A 103 -1.64 12.98 -3.69
N GLY A 104 -0.36 12.66 -3.57
CA GLY A 104 0.32 12.50 -2.27
C GLY A 104 0.10 11.15 -1.58
N GLU A 105 -0.72 10.26 -2.14
CA GLU A 105 -0.90 8.91 -1.62
C GLU A 105 0.19 7.94 -2.08
N VAL A 106 1.00 8.29 -3.08
CA VAL A 106 2.15 7.49 -3.52
C VAL A 106 3.42 8.28 -3.28
N THR A 107 4.39 7.64 -2.63
CA THR A 107 5.73 8.20 -2.40
C THR A 107 6.77 7.25 -2.96
N GLY A 108 7.88 7.78 -3.46
CA GLY A 108 8.95 7.03 -4.09
C GLY A 108 10.31 7.42 -3.53
N HIS A 109 11.21 7.79 -4.44
CA HIS A 109 12.56 8.21 -4.11
C HIS A 109 12.63 9.34 -3.08
N THR A 110 13.65 9.28 -2.22
CA THR A 110 14.04 10.36 -1.31
C THR A 110 15.55 10.34 -1.13
N MET A 111 16.14 11.48 -0.74
CA MET A 111 17.52 11.55 -0.26
C MET A 111 17.63 11.59 1.28
N ASP A 112 16.49 11.50 1.99
CA ASP A 112 16.49 11.36 3.44
C ASP A 112 17.04 9.99 3.83
N ARG A 113 18.24 9.99 4.44
CA ARG A 113 18.95 8.80 4.88
C ARG A 113 18.48 8.28 6.24
N ALA A 114 17.59 8.97 6.93
CA ALA A 114 17.02 8.46 8.18
C ALA A 114 16.06 7.31 7.84
N VAL A 115 16.34 6.11 8.35
CA VAL A 115 15.54 4.89 8.10
C VAL A 115 15.12 4.25 9.42
N SER A 116 13.87 3.79 9.49
CA SER A 116 13.32 3.02 10.62
C SER A 116 13.46 1.51 10.44
N ALA A 117 13.63 1.05 9.19
CA ALA A 117 13.90 -0.33 8.83
C ALA A 117 14.88 -0.40 7.65
N ARG A 118 15.64 -1.50 7.52
CA ARG A 118 16.68 -1.65 6.48
C ARG A 118 16.12 -1.44 5.08
N TYR A 119 14.94 -1.99 4.78
CA TYR A 119 14.28 -1.86 3.46
C TYR A 119 13.91 -0.42 3.08
N GLU A 120 13.80 0.51 4.04
CA GLU A 120 13.51 1.91 3.71
C GLU A 120 14.69 2.58 2.98
N SER A 121 15.91 2.02 3.09
CA SER A 121 17.02 2.49 2.26
C SER A 121 16.79 2.31 0.76
N ASN A 122 15.85 1.46 0.32
CA ASN A 122 15.55 1.26 -1.10
C ASN A 122 14.84 2.48 -1.75
N TYR A 123 14.27 3.38 -0.94
CA TYR A 123 13.83 4.68 -1.47
C TYR A 123 15.01 5.53 -1.93
N LEU A 124 16.20 5.39 -1.32
CA LEU A 124 17.41 6.15 -1.70
C LEU A 124 17.95 5.79 -3.09
N SER A 125 17.61 4.61 -3.60
CA SER A 125 18.00 4.15 -4.95
C SER A 125 16.88 4.27 -5.98
N GLY A 126 15.69 4.77 -5.58
CA GLY A 126 14.53 4.88 -6.45
C GLY A 126 13.92 3.54 -6.83
N THR A 127 14.14 2.51 -6.01
CA THR A 127 13.72 1.11 -6.26
C THR A 127 12.62 0.63 -5.31
N ALA A 128 11.93 1.56 -4.66
CA ALA A 128 10.79 1.28 -3.81
C ALA A 128 9.73 2.38 -3.90
N ILE A 129 8.49 2.00 -3.65
CA ILE A 129 7.34 2.90 -3.47
C ILE A 129 6.64 2.62 -2.14
N ALA A 130 5.99 3.64 -1.60
CA ALA A 130 5.05 3.51 -0.50
C ALA A 130 3.69 4.05 -0.93
N ILE A 131 2.65 3.23 -0.80
CA ILE A 131 1.26 3.59 -1.12
C ILE A 131 0.48 3.77 0.18
N ARG A 132 -0.09 4.96 0.36
CA ARG A 132 -0.74 5.46 1.58
C ARG A 132 0.12 5.26 2.84
N PRO A 133 1.38 5.75 2.86
CA PRO A 133 2.29 5.52 3.98
C PRO A 133 1.80 6.08 5.32
N VAL A 134 0.89 7.06 5.31
CA VAL A 134 0.25 7.60 6.51
C VAL A 134 -0.76 6.61 7.11
N LEU A 135 -1.50 5.87 6.28
CA LEU A 135 -2.47 4.87 6.74
C LEU A 135 -1.79 3.56 7.13
N TYR A 136 -0.70 3.20 6.44
CA TYR A 136 0.04 1.97 6.67
C TYR A 136 1.51 2.25 7.03
N PRO A 137 1.79 2.85 8.21
CA PRO A 137 3.13 3.22 8.62
C PRO A 137 3.98 2.00 9.00
N ALA A 138 5.29 2.20 9.14
CA ALA A 138 6.20 1.16 9.60
C ALA A 138 5.87 0.71 11.04
N GLY A 139 5.95 -0.58 11.30
CA GLY A 139 5.57 -1.21 12.57
C GLY A 139 4.09 -1.53 12.69
N SER A 140 3.26 -1.12 11.71
CA SER A 140 1.83 -1.46 11.67
C SER A 140 1.56 -2.62 10.71
N LYS A 141 0.57 -3.43 11.07
CA LYS A 141 0.12 -4.61 10.32
C LYS A 141 -1.40 -4.77 10.48
N ASP A 142 -1.99 -5.57 9.59
CA ASP A 142 -3.41 -5.95 9.59
C ASP A 142 -4.33 -4.74 9.32
N GLY A 143 -3.82 -3.76 8.57
CA GLY A 143 -4.56 -2.58 8.11
C GLY A 143 -5.33 -2.83 6.82
N LEU A 144 -4.93 -3.82 6.02
CA LEU A 144 -5.63 -4.24 4.81
C LEU A 144 -6.80 -5.18 5.14
N PHE A 145 -7.91 -5.05 4.42
CA PHE A 145 -8.98 -6.03 4.46
C PHE A 145 -8.51 -7.38 3.85
N PRO A 146 -9.11 -8.51 4.25
CA PRO A 146 -8.71 -9.82 3.75
C PRO A 146 -8.73 -9.96 2.22
N HIS A 147 -9.70 -9.32 1.56
CA HIS A 147 -9.81 -9.37 0.09
C HIS A 147 -8.75 -8.50 -0.60
N GLU A 148 -8.37 -7.36 -0.01
CA GLU A 148 -7.27 -6.52 -0.50
C GLU A 148 -5.95 -7.25 -0.39
N THR A 149 -5.74 -8.01 0.70
CA THR A 149 -4.56 -8.85 0.87
C THR A 149 -4.49 -9.91 -0.24
N VAL A 150 -5.60 -10.51 -0.65
CA VAL A 150 -5.64 -11.45 -1.80
C VAL A 150 -5.20 -10.76 -3.08
N VAL A 151 -5.64 -9.53 -3.34
CA VAL A 151 -5.21 -8.73 -4.49
C VAL A 151 -3.72 -8.41 -4.43
N ILE A 152 -3.20 -7.94 -3.29
CA ILE A 152 -1.76 -7.71 -3.11
C ILE A 152 -0.94 -8.97 -3.39
N ARG A 153 -1.39 -10.12 -2.87
CA ARG A 153 -0.72 -11.40 -3.10
C ARG A 153 -0.71 -11.81 -4.57
N ASP A 154 -1.79 -11.52 -5.29
CA ASP A 154 -1.89 -11.74 -6.72
C ASP A 154 -0.95 -10.83 -7.52
N ILE A 155 -0.87 -9.55 -7.17
CA ILE A 155 0.05 -8.57 -7.78
C ILE A 155 1.49 -9.05 -7.63
N LEU A 156 1.88 -9.51 -6.44
CA LEU A 156 3.24 -10.05 -6.22
C LEU A 156 3.49 -11.30 -7.06
N ALA A 157 2.47 -12.16 -7.24
CA ALA A 157 2.57 -13.34 -8.10
C ALA A 157 2.83 -12.96 -9.56
N ASP A 158 2.16 -11.92 -10.07
CA ASP A 158 2.45 -11.36 -11.40
C ASP A 158 3.85 -10.74 -11.46
N CYS A 159 4.40 -10.27 -10.35
CA CYS A 159 5.79 -9.80 -10.30
C CYS A 159 6.81 -10.94 -10.22
N GLU A 160 6.38 -12.21 -10.18
CA GLU A 160 7.26 -13.39 -10.28
C GLU A 160 8.44 -13.42 -9.27
N GLY A 161 8.29 -12.72 -8.15
CA GLY A 161 9.32 -12.59 -7.12
C GLY A 161 10.37 -11.51 -7.37
N VAL A 162 10.22 -10.63 -8.36
CA VAL A 162 11.08 -9.43 -8.50
C VAL A 162 10.63 -8.26 -7.62
N VAL A 163 9.46 -8.36 -6.98
CA VAL A 163 8.95 -7.39 -6.00
C VAL A 163 8.74 -8.09 -4.66
N ARG A 164 9.13 -7.43 -3.57
CA ARG A 164 8.82 -7.80 -2.18
C ARG A 164 7.88 -6.77 -1.57
N TRP A 165 7.00 -7.24 -0.69
CA TRP A 165 6.04 -6.42 0.04
C TRP A 165 6.44 -6.25 1.50
N GLY A 166 6.39 -5.01 1.98
CA GLY A 166 6.74 -4.64 3.34
C GLY A 166 5.83 -5.23 4.41
N GLY A 167 4.63 -5.71 4.09
CA GLY A 167 3.77 -6.43 5.03
C GLY A 167 4.36 -7.76 5.52
N ASP A 168 5.34 -8.31 4.80
CA ASP A 168 6.04 -9.54 5.17
C ASP A 168 7.37 -9.32 5.90
N GLU A 169 7.80 -8.06 6.00
CA GLU A 169 9.05 -7.70 6.66
C GLU A 169 8.96 -7.87 8.18
N LYS A 170 10.12 -8.04 8.81
CA LYS A 170 10.21 -8.15 10.28
C LYS A 170 9.60 -6.92 10.98
N ILE A 171 9.85 -5.74 10.43
CA ILE A 171 9.15 -4.50 10.81
C ILE A 171 8.13 -4.26 9.70
N PRO A 172 6.87 -4.67 9.88
CA PRO A 172 5.89 -4.64 8.81
C PRO A 172 5.60 -3.21 8.38
N LYS A 173 5.38 -3.01 7.08
CA LYS A 173 4.92 -1.75 6.48
C LYS A 173 4.11 -2.08 5.24
N GLU A 174 2.80 -2.21 5.40
CA GLU A 174 1.90 -2.67 4.34
C GLU A 174 1.83 -1.70 3.14
N SER A 175 2.24 -0.44 3.33
CA SER A 175 2.40 0.53 2.24
C SER A 175 3.58 0.23 1.31
N HIS A 176 4.60 -0.50 1.77
CA HIS A 176 5.90 -0.58 1.10
C HIS A 176 5.98 -1.70 0.05
N PHE A 177 6.51 -1.36 -1.13
CA PHE A 177 6.85 -2.31 -2.19
C PHE A 177 8.25 -1.96 -2.71
N GLN A 178 9.10 -2.97 -2.92
CA GLN A 178 10.47 -2.78 -3.39
C GLN A 178 10.90 -3.84 -4.40
N ILE A 179 11.82 -3.47 -5.29
CA ILE A 179 12.52 -4.43 -6.16
C ILE A 179 13.37 -5.37 -5.30
N ASP A 180 13.18 -6.68 -5.46
CA ASP A 180 13.77 -7.77 -4.67
C ASP A 180 14.95 -8.47 -5.35
N VAL A 181 15.44 -7.91 -6.44
CA VAL A 181 16.60 -8.41 -7.18
C VAL A 181 17.64 -7.30 -7.35
N GLY A 182 18.91 -7.70 -7.46
CA GLY A 182 20.00 -6.75 -7.63
C GLY A 182 20.03 -6.11 -9.04
N PRO A 183 20.85 -5.06 -9.22
CA PRO A 183 21.06 -4.45 -10.54
C PRO A 183 21.50 -5.47 -11.59
N GLY A 184 20.88 -5.44 -12.76
CA GLY A 184 21.23 -6.31 -13.89
C GLY A 184 20.64 -7.72 -13.85
N ASP A 185 19.78 -8.06 -12.89
CA ASP A 185 19.09 -9.35 -12.87
C ASP A 185 18.08 -9.47 -14.03
N GLU A 186 18.25 -10.48 -14.89
CA GLU A 186 17.43 -10.69 -16.08
C GLU A 186 15.93 -10.94 -15.78
N ARG A 187 15.60 -11.36 -14.56
CA ARG A 187 14.20 -11.56 -14.15
C ARG A 187 13.45 -10.23 -14.13
N LEU A 188 14.09 -9.15 -13.69
CA LEU A 188 13.48 -7.81 -13.68
C LEU A 188 13.12 -7.38 -15.10
N ALA A 189 14.06 -7.50 -16.03
CA ALA A 189 13.84 -7.18 -17.44
C ALA A 189 12.76 -8.06 -18.08
N THR A 190 12.68 -9.33 -17.69
CA THR A 190 11.66 -10.26 -18.19
C THR A 190 10.26 -9.87 -17.74
N VAL A 191 10.10 -9.52 -16.45
CA VAL A 191 8.82 -9.07 -15.89
C VAL A 191 8.42 -7.71 -16.49
N ALA A 192 9.36 -6.78 -16.65
CA ALA A 192 9.11 -5.50 -17.28
C ALA A 192 8.57 -5.66 -18.72
N ARG A 193 9.25 -6.48 -19.55
CA ARG A 193 8.78 -6.77 -20.92
C ARG A 193 7.38 -7.40 -20.95
N LYS A 194 7.06 -8.27 -19.98
CA LYS A 194 5.73 -8.86 -19.85
C LYS A 194 4.67 -7.78 -19.61
N PHE A 195 4.93 -6.83 -18.73
CA PHE A 195 3.99 -5.74 -18.45
C PHE A 195 3.84 -4.79 -19.64
N GLU A 196 4.94 -4.44 -20.32
CA GLU A 196 4.86 -3.68 -21.57
C GLU A 196 4.05 -4.39 -22.66
N GLN A 197 4.13 -5.72 -22.74
CA GLN A 197 3.32 -6.51 -23.65
C GLN A 197 1.83 -6.46 -23.27
N TRP A 198 1.51 -6.52 -21.99
CA TRP A 198 0.14 -6.36 -21.50
C TRP A 198 -0.43 -4.98 -21.84
N ASP A 199 0.35 -3.91 -21.67
CA ASP A 199 -0.08 -2.55 -21.99
C ASP A 199 -0.43 -2.36 -23.47
N ARG A 200 0.19 -3.14 -24.36
CA ARG A 200 -0.08 -3.13 -25.80
C ARG A 200 -1.18 -4.12 -26.22
N THR A 201 -1.69 -4.93 -25.28
CA THR A 201 -2.65 -6.02 -25.55
C THR A 201 -4.00 -5.71 -24.88
N PRO A 202 -5.04 -5.31 -25.65
CA PRO A 202 -6.36 -5.05 -25.09
C PRO A 202 -6.89 -6.24 -24.28
N GLY A 203 -7.39 -5.97 -23.07
CA GLY A 203 -7.94 -7.00 -22.19
C GLY A 203 -6.90 -7.74 -21.35
N ALA A 204 -5.60 -7.45 -21.51
CA ALA A 204 -4.54 -8.00 -20.65
C ALA A 204 -4.12 -6.99 -19.57
N GLY A 205 -3.66 -7.50 -18.43
CA GLY A 205 -3.02 -6.68 -17.41
C GLY A 205 -3.99 -6.02 -16.42
N PRO A 206 -3.60 -4.88 -15.82
CA PRO A 206 -4.32 -4.28 -14.72
C PRO A 206 -5.79 -3.98 -15.01
N GLY A 207 -6.67 -4.26 -14.04
CA GLY A 207 -8.10 -4.00 -14.15
C GLY A 207 -8.91 -5.06 -14.90
N THR A 208 -8.26 -6.04 -15.55
CA THR A 208 -8.94 -7.18 -16.19
C THR A 208 -8.72 -8.51 -15.45
N ILE A 209 -7.88 -8.49 -14.41
CA ILE A 209 -7.42 -9.68 -13.70
C ILE A 209 -8.33 -9.98 -12.50
N ASN A 210 -8.75 -11.24 -12.38
CA ASN A 210 -9.50 -11.73 -11.22
C ASN A 210 -8.57 -12.48 -10.25
N ALA A 211 -8.13 -11.81 -9.18
CA ALA A 211 -7.26 -12.37 -8.14
C ALA A 211 -7.89 -13.56 -7.37
N PHE A 212 -9.21 -13.75 -7.45
CA PHE A 212 -9.94 -14.76 -6.68
C PHE A 212 -10.04 -16.12 -7.38
N VAL A 213 -9.53 -16.25 -8.60
CA VAL A 213 -9.48 -17.57 -9.27
C VAL A 213 -8.45 -18.48 -8.58
N SER A 214 -8.82 -19.76 -8.42
CA SER A 214 -8.07 -20.69 -7.57
C SER A 214 -6.61 -20.91 -8.00
N GLU A 215 -6.34 -20.90 -9.31
CA GLU A 215 -5.00 -21.04 -9.87
C GLU A 215 -4.07 -19.91 -9.40
N ARG A 216 -4.56 -18.67 -9.50
CA ARG A 216 -3.79 -17.49 -9.11
C ARG A 216 -3.55 -17.44 -7.61
N GLN A 217 -4.55 -17.78 -6.80
CA GLN A 217 -4.37 -17.92 -5.36
C GLN A 217 -3.33 -18.97 -4.98
N ARG A 218 -3.22 -20.07 -5.74
CA ARG A 218 -2.17 -21.08 -5.52
C ARG A 218 -0.79 -20.55 -5.91
N ALA A 219 -0.68 -19.84 -7.03
CA ALA A 219 0.57 -19.21 -7.45
C ALA A 219 1.05 -18.18 -6.41
N ALA A 220 0.14 -17.34 -5.92
CA ALA A 220 0.42 -16.35 -4.89
C ALA A 220 0.87 -16.98 -3.56
N LYS A 221 0.18 -18.01 -3.08
CA LYS A 221 0.59 -18.78 -1.88
C LYS A 221 1.95 -19.47 -2.07
N SER A 222 2.25 -19.93 -3.28
CA SER A 222 3.55 -20.54 -3.61
C SER A 222 4.67 -19.50 -3.52
N LEU A 223 4.48 -18.31 -4.10
CA LEU A 223 5.44 -17.21 -4.01
C LEU A 223 5.62 -16.75 -2.55
N GLU A 224 4.53 -16.54 -1.81
CA GLU A 224 4.60 -16.12 -0.41
C GLU A 224 5.48 -17.06 0.42
N ARG A 225 5.29 -18.38 0.29
CA ARG A 225 6.13 -19.36 0.98
C ARG A 225 7.60 -19.26 0.62
N ARG A 226 7.92 -19.01 -0.65
CA ARG A 226 9.31 -18.84 -1.10
C ARG A 226 9.93 -17.57 -0.52
N GLN A 227 9.21 -16.45 -0.55
CA GLN A 227 9.73 -15.17 -0.06
C GLN A 227 9.86 -15.13 1.47
N ARG A 228 8.99 -15.82 2.21
CA ARG A 228 9.12 -15.95 3.68
C ARG A 228 10.26 -16.88 4.12
N ALA A 229 10.75 -17.75 3.22
CA ALA A 229 11.83 -18.67 3.52
C ALA A 229 13.23 -18.11 3.16
N ALA A 230 13.28 -16.97 2.47
CA ALA A 230 14.49 -16.29 2.01
C ALA A 230 14.85 -15.11 2.91
#